data_AF-A0AAU5ABH0-F1
#
_entry.id   AF-A0AAU5ABH0-F1
#
_cell.length_a   1.000
_cell.length_b   1.000
_cell.length_c   1.000
_cell.angle_alpha   90.00
_cell.angle_beta   90.00
_cell.angle_gamma   90.00
#
_symmetry.space_group_name_H-M   'P 1'
#
loop_
_entity.id
_entity.type
_entity.pdbx_description
1 polymer ?
#
loop_
_entity_poly.entity_id
_entity_poly.type
_entity_poly.pdbx_seq_one_letter_code
_entity_poly.pdbx_strand_id
1 'polypeptide(L)'
;MAGRGPAPKDPIKRRRRNAAEPETVIVNDGELRGPDLPEGVLPGDEEWHPVTVKWWRTWRVSPMAVNFLETDWAFLLDAALMHHTAWTKGKWEYLSEVRMRSSKFGATPEDRAR
;
A
#
# COMPACT_ATOMS: atom_id res chain seq x y z
N MET A 1 -26.52 -48.75 4.11
CA MET A 1 -27.25 -47.67 4.82
C MET A 1 -26.24 -46.82 5.56
N ALA A 2 -25.77 -45.71 4.95
CA ALA A 2 -24.80 -44.82 5.59
C ALA A 2 -25.51 -43.90 6.59
N GLY A 3 -25.12 -43.98 7.86
CA GLY A 3 -25.70 -43.15 8.93
C GLY A 3 -25.37 -41.67 8.73
N ARG A 4 -26.40 -40.82 8.83
CA ARG A 4 -26.20 -39.36 8.92
C ARG A 4 -25.40 -39.08 10.20
N GLY A 5 -24.21 -38.52 10.04
CA GLY A 5 -23.37 -38.09 11.16
C GLY A 5 -24.05 -37.01 12.02
N PRO A 6 -23.47 -36.67 13.18
CA PRO A 6 -24.04 -35.71 14.12
C PRO A 6 -24.36 -34.36 13.45
N ALA A 7 -25.48 -33.75 13.84
CA ALA A 7 -25.89 -32.46 13.31
C ALA A 7 -24.77 -31.41 13.49
N PRO A 8 -24.50 -30.55 12.48
CA PRO A 8 -23.48 -29.53 12.58
C PRO A 8 -23.70 -28.63 13.80
N LYS A 9 -22.62 -28.31 14.51
CA LYS A 9 -22.66 -27.44 15.68
C LYS A 9 -23.31 -26.09 15.33
N ASP A 10 -24.21 -25.63 16.19
CA ASP A 10 -24.86 -24.32 16.12
C ASP A 10 -23.83 -23.23 15.77
N PRO A 11 -24.00 -22.48 14.67
CA PRO A 11 -23.10 -21.42 14.23
C PRO A 11 -22.75 -20.43 15.35
N ILE A 12 -23.70 -20.13 16.24
CA ILE A 12 -23.52 -19.17 17.34
C ILE A 12 -22.56 -19.72 18.40
N LYS A 13 -22.47 -21.05 18.55
CA LYS A 13 -21.61 -21.74 19.53
C LYS A 13 -20.25 -22.17 18.95
N ARG A 14 -19.93 -21.77 17.71
CA ARG A 14 -18.63 -22.07 17.07
C ARG A 14 -17.58 -21.08 17.56
N ARG A 15 -16.41 -21.61 17.95
CA ARG A 15 -15.26 -20.81 18.42
C ARG A 15 -14.72 -19.89 17.32
N ARG A 16 -14.72 -20.35 16.06
CA ARG A 16 -14.57 -19.50 14.88
C ARG A 16 -15.96 -19.07 14.42
N ARG A 17 -16.32 -17.83 14.73
CA ARG A 17 -17.40 -17.14 14.01
C ARG A 17 -16.76 -16.61 12.73
N ASN A 18 -17.19 -17.09 11.56
CA ASN A 18 -16.96 -16.38 10.31
C ASN A 18 -17.86 -15.12 10.29
N ALA A 19 -17.75 -14.29 11.33
CA ALA A 19 -18.44 -13.02 11.38
C ALA A 19 -17.72 -12.10 10.41
N ALA A 20 -18.47 -11.47 9.50
CA ALA A 20 -17.93 -10.41 8.69
C ALA A 20 -17.38 -9.33 9.64
N GLU A 21 -16.09 -9.03 9.54
CA GLU A 21 -15.51 -7.92 10.28
C GLU A 21 -16.18 -6.63 9.79
N PRO A 22 -16.50 -5.69 10.70
CA PRO A 22 -17.06 -4.42 10.29
C PRO A 22 -16.10 -3.72 9.33
N GLU A 23 -16.65 -3.13 8.27
CA GLU A 23 -15.88 -2.39 7.27
C GLU A 23 -15.19 -1.21 7.95
N THR A 24 -13.87 -1.27 8.09
CA THR A 24 -13.08 -0.17 8.66
C THR A 24 -13.07 0.99 7.66
N VAL A 25 -13.77 2.08 7.99
CA VAL A 25 -13.75 3.30 7.19
C VAL A 25 -12.43 4.02 7.41
N ILE A 26 -11.55 3.99 6.40
CA ILE A 26 -10.26 4.68 6.44
C ILE A 26 -10.46 6.09 5.89
N VAL A 27 -10.33 7.09 6.76
CA VAL A 27 -10.49 8.51 6.42
C VAL A 27 -9.12 9.18 6.31
N ASN A 28 -8.93 9.96 5.24
CA ASN A 28 -7.75 10.79 5.05
C ASN A 28 -7.94 12.14 5.75
N ASP A 29 -7.05 12.47 6.70
CA ASP A 29 -7.05 13.74 7.44
C ASP A 29 -6.37 14.90 6.69
N GLY A 30 -5.72 14.60 5.56
CA GLY A 30 -5.03 15.56 4.71
C GLY A 30 -3.67 16.01 5.26
N GLU A 31 -3.22 15.50 6.40
CA GLU A 31 -1.93 15.88 6.98
C GLU A 31 -0.77 15.31 6.17
N LEU A 32 0.23 16.16 5.90
CA LEU A 32 1.46 15.73 5.25
C LEU A 32 2.40 15.07 6.26
N ARG A 33 2.78 13.83 5.95
CA ARG A 33 3.70 13.01 6.75
C ARG A 33 4.95 12.67 5.97
N GLY A 34 6.00 12.30 6.70
CA GLY A 34 7.26 11.89 6.11
C GLY A 34 8.00 13.01 5.35
N PRO A 35 9.15 12.67 4.76
CA PRO A 35 10.01 13.62 4.08
C PRO A 35 9.42 14.07 2.74
N ASP A 36 9.88 15.23 2.26
CA ASP A 36 9.75 15.61 0.86
C ASP A 36 10.50 14.62 -0.03
N LEU A 37 10.21 14.62 -1.34
CA LEU A 37 11.03 13.88 -2.29
C LEU A 37 12.45 14.47 -2.26
N PRO A 38 13.49 13.66 -2.05
CA PRO A 38 14.85 14.16 -1.95
C PRO A 38 15.33 14.66 -3.32
N GLU A 39 16.14 15.72 -3.28
CA GLU A 39 16.87 16.25 -4.43
C GLU A 39 18.19 15.48 -4.62
N GLY A 40 18.76 15.52 -5.83
CA GLY A 40 20.09 14.96 -6.11
C GLY A 40 20.20 13.43 -6.14
N VAL A 41 19.09 12.70 -6.00
CA VAL A 41 19.07 11.22 -6.12
C VAL A 41 18.78 10.72 -7.54
N LEU A 42 18.40 11.62 -8.44
CA LEU A 42 18.20 11.33 -9.86
C LEU A 42 19.51 11.54 -10.64
N PRO A 43 19.71 10.86 -11.78
CA PRO A 43 20.92 11.04 -12.59
C PRO A 43 21.02 12.46 -13.17
N GLY A 44 22.19 13.09 -13.00
CA GLY A 44 22.45 14.44 -13.52
C GLY A 44 21.54 15.48 -12.85
N ASP A 45 21.06 16.44 -13.65
CA ASP A 45 20.16 17.52 -13.20
C ASP A 45 18.69 17.20 -13.53
N GLU A 46 18.31 15.91 -13.55
CA GLU A 46 16.93 15.49 -13.80
C GLU A 46 16.01 15.88 -12.64
N GLU A 47 14.84 16.45 -12.96
CA GLU A 47 13.78 16.71 -11.99
C GLU A 47 12.82 15.52 -11.88
N TRP A 48 12.19 15.35 -10.72
CA TRP A 48 11.17 14.33 -10.52
C TRP A 48 10.00 14.48 -11.49
N HIS A 49 9.67 13.41 -12.21
CA HIS A 49 8.50 13.37 -13.07
C HIS A 49 7.22 13.78 -12.31
N PRO A 50 6.36 14.66 -12.86
CA PRO A 50 5.20 15.20 -12.15
C PRO A 50 4.25 14.14 -11.60
N VAL A 51 4.10 13.01 -12.30
CA VAL A 51 3.25 11.89 -11.84
C VAL A 51 3.87 11.21 -10.62
N THR A 52 5.20 11.11 -10.53
CA THR A 52 5.88 10.59 -9.33
C THR A 52 5.74 11.54 -8.15
N VAL A 53 5.85 12.85 -8.38
CA VAL A 53 5.62 13.86 -7.33
C VAL A 53 4.20 13.74 -6.77
N LYS A 54 3.20 13.63 -7.66
CA LYS A 54 1.81 13.42 -7.27
C LYS A 54 1.64 12.11 -6.49
N TRP A 55 2.23 11.02 -6.98
CA TRP A 55 2.19 9.72 -6.32
C TRP A 55 2.82 9.75 -4.93
N TRP A 56 4.01 10.35 -4.77
CA TRP A 56 4.64 10.52 -3.46
C TRP A 56 3.74 11.30 -2.49
N ARG A 57 3.13 12.38 -2.96
CA ARG A 57 2.18 13.16 -2.16
C ARG A 57 1.02 12.31 -1.65
N THR A 58 0.51 11.36 -2.45
CA THR A 58 -0.56 10.45 -1.99
C THR A 58 -0.14 9.56 -0.83
N TRP A 59 1.12 9.11 -0.79
CA TRP A 59 1.66 8.39 0.37
C TRP A 59 1.80 9.29 1.58
N ARG A 60 2.30 10.52 1.39
CA ARG A 60 2.46 11.48 2.49
C ARG A 60 1.16 11.86 3.18
N VAL A 61 0.04 11.88 2.44
CA VAL A 61 -1.28 12.10 3.03
C VAL A 61 -2.02 10.80 3.34
N SER A 62 -1.41 9.63 3.14
CA SER A 62 -2.10 8.37 3.41
C SER A 62 -2.33 8.19 4.91
N PRO A 63 -3.51 7.73 5.35
CA PRO A 63 -3.74 7.34 6.74
C PRO A 63 -2.78 6.27 7.24
N MET A 64 -2.25 5.44 6.33
CA MET A 64 -1.24 4.44 6.66
C MET A 64 0.08 5.07 7.12
N ALA A 65 0.39 6.27 6.61
CA ALA A 65 1.66 6.95 6.88
C ALA A 65 1.81 7.45 8.33
N VAL A 66 0.74 7.42 9.13
CA VAL A 66 0.78 7.73 10.58
C VAL A 66 1.80 6.85 11.31
N ASN A 67 1.95 5.60 10.87
CA ASN A 67 2.82 4.62 11.52
C ASN A 67 4.12 4.34 10.75
N PHE A 68 4.41 5.07 9.67
CA PHE A 68 5.61 4.83 8.87
C PHE A 68 6.87 5.27 9.61
N LEU A 69 7.85 4.38 9.64
CA LEU A 69 9.20 4.63 10.12
C LEU A 69 10.09 5.14 8.98
N GLU A 70 11.29 5.61 9.31
CA GLU A 70 12.29 6.04 8.32
C GLU A 70 12.60 4.94 7.29
N THR A 71 12.61 3.68 7.71
CA THR A 71 12.81 2.51 6.83
C THR A 71 11.70 2.36 5.80
N ASP A 72 10.47 2.72 6.14
CA ASP A 72 9.32 2.63 5.24
C ASP A 72 9.42 3.72 4.16
N TRP A 73 9.82 4.93 4.56
CA TRP A 73 10.08 6.02 3.62
C TRP A 73 11.25 5.72 2.69
N ALA A 74 12.32 5.13 3.20
CA ALA A 74 13.45 4.70 2.37
C ALA A 74 13.02 3.63 1.34
N PHE A 75 12.18 2.68 1.75
CA PHE A 75 11.67 1.65 0.84
C PHE A 75 10.70 2.23 -0.22
N LEU A 76 9.85 3.19 0.17
CA LEU A 76 8.99 3.92 -0.76
C LEU A 76 9.81 4.79 -1.73
N LEU A 77 10.95 5.34 -1.30
CA LEU A 77 11.84 6.12 -2.16
C LEU A 77 12.40 5.27 -3.31
N ASP A 78 12.80 4.02 -3.05
CA ASP A 78 13.21 3.11 -4.12
C ASP A 78 12.07 2.88 -5.13
N ALA A 79 10.83 2.73 -4.63
CA ALA A 79 9.66 2.62 -5.49
C ALA A 79 9.40 3.92 -6.27
N ALA A 80 9.67 5.09 -5.68
CA ALA A 80 9.60 6.38 -6.37
C ALA A 80 10.60 6.47 -7.53
N LEU A 81 11.83 6.00 -7.35
CA LEU A 81 12.86 5.97 -8.40
C LEU A 81 12.44 5.06 -9.58
N MET A 82 11.89 3.89 -9.27
CA MET A 82 11.34 2.97 -10.28
C MET A 82 10.14 3.58 -11.01
N HIS A 83 9.22 4.19 -10.26
CA HIS A 83 8.05 4.85 -10.81
C HIS A 83 8.44 6.03 -11.71
N HIS A 84 9.37 6.88 -11.27
CA HIS A 84 9.97 7.93 -12.09
C HIS A 84 10.52 7.35 -13.40
N THR A 85 11.35 6.32 -13.30
CA THR A 85 12.00 5.72 -14.48
C THR A 85 10.98 5.13 -15.46
N ALA A 86 9.90 4.52 -14.95
CA ALA A 86 8.82 4.02 -15.78
C ALA A 86 8.20 5.14 -16.61
N TRP A 87 7.89 6.29 -15.99
CA TRP A 87 7.28 7.43 -16.66
C TRP A 87 8.21 8.18 -17.60
N THR A 88 9.47 8.41 -17.22
CA THR A 88 10.41 9.19 -18.04
C THR A 88 11.01 8.39 -19.18
N LYS A 89 11.27 7.09 -18.97
CA LYS A 89 11.97 6.23 -19.94
C LYS A 89 11.07 5.19 -20.60
N GLY A 90 9.76 5.18 -20.29
CA GLY A 90 8.81 4.22 -20.84
C GLY A 90 9.04 2.77 -20.39
N LYS A 91 9.74 2.56 -19.26
CA LYS A 91 10.06 1.24 -18.71
C LYS A 91 8.92 0.70 -17.85
N TRP A 92 7.81 0.37 -18.49
CA TRP A 92 6.57 -0.04 -17.82
C TRP A 92 6.69 -1.33 -17.01
N GLU A 93 7.70 -2.16 -17.29
CA GLU A 93 8.02 -3.35 -16.49
C GLU A 93 8.25 -3.01 -15.00
N TYR A 94 8.77 -1.82 -14.70
CA TYR A 94 8.96 -1.37 -13.32
C TYR A 94 7.66 -1.13 -12.56
N LEU A 95 6.54 -0.89 -13.23
CA LEU A 95 5.26 -0.70 -12.54
C LEU A 95 4.80 -1.98 -11.82
N SER A 96 5.21 -3.16 -12.29
CA SER A 96 4.94 -4.43 -11.59
C SER A 96 5.62 -4.48 -10.22
N GLU A 97 6.90 -4.10 -10.16
CA GLU A 97 7.67 -4.01 -8.93
C GLU A 97 7.15 -2.89 -8.02
N VAL A 98 6.87 -1.70 -8.57
CA VAL A 98 6.26 -0.59 -7.81
C VAL A 98 4.96 -1.03 -7.15
N ARG A 99 4.11 -1.79 -7.86
CA ARG A 99 2.87 -2.35 -7.29
C ARG A 99 3.16 -3.30 -6.13
N MET A 100 4.10 -4.24 -6.29
CA MET A 100 4.45 -5.20 -5.23
C MET A 100 5.03 -4.50 -4.00
N ARG A 101 5.87 -3.48 -4.20
CA ARG A 101 6.41 -2.66 -3.12
C ARG A 101 5.32 -1.87 -2.41
N SER A 102 4.46 -1.21 -3.16
CA SER A 102 3.33 -0.41 -2.66
C SER A 102 2.33 -1.24 -1.83
N SER A 103 2.09 -2.49 -2.24
CA SER A 103 1.20 -3.42 -1.54
C SER A 103 1.60 -3.65 -0.07
N LYS A 104 2.90 -3.66 0.23
CA LYS A 104 3.43 -3.81 1.61
C LYS A 104 2.98 -2.70 2.56
N PHE A 105 2.55 -1.56 2.01
CA PHE A 105 2.12 -0.38 2.77
C PHE A 105 0.61 -0.13 2.68
N GLY A 106 -0.17 -1.08 2.16
CA GLY A 106 -1.61 -0.94 2.08
C GLY A 106 -2.07 0.02 0.98
N ALA A 107 -1.43 -0.02 -0.19
CA ALA A 107 -1.76 0.88 -1.31
C ALA A 107 -3.22 0.75 -1.77
N THR A 108 -3.74 -0.48 -1.81
CA THR A 108 -5.12 -0.76 -2.21
C THR A 108 -5.98 -1.18 -1.01
N PRO A 109 -7.33 -1.14 -1.13
CA PRO A 109 -8.20 -1.69 -0.10
C PRO A 109 -7.92 -3.17 0.19
N GLU A 110 -7.59 -3.97 -0.84
CA GLU A 110 -7.22 -5.38 -0.68
C GLU A 110 -5.95 -5.53 0.16
N ASP A 111 -4.93 -4.70 -0.09
CA ASP A 111 -3.67 -4.74 0.66
C ASP A 111 -3.86 -4.37 2.14
N ARG A 112 -4.83 -3.50 2.46
CA ARG A 112 -5.13 -3.09 3.84
C ARG A 112 -6.00 -4.11 4.59
N ALA A 113 -6.65 -5.01 3.88
CA ALA A 113 -7.49 -6.05 4.46
C ALA A 113 -6.73 -7.36 4.77
N ARG A 114 -5.43 -7.43 4.43
CA ARG A 114 -4.55 -8.58 4.71
C ARG A 114 -3.78 -8.40 6.01
#